data_AF-A0A3C0B9T0-F1
#
_entry.id   AF-A0A3C0B9T0-F1
#
_cell.length_a   1.000
_cell.length_b   1.000
_cell.length_c   1.000
_cell.angle_alpha   90.00
_cell.angle_beta   90.00
_cell.angle_gamma   90.00
#
_symmetry.space_group_name_H-M   'P 1'
#
loop_
_entity.id
_entity.type
_entity.pdbx_description
1 polymer ?
#
loop_
_entity_poly.entity_id
_entity_poly.type
_entity_poly.pdbx_seq_one_letter_code
_entity_poly.pdbx_strand_id
1 'polypeptide(L)'
;YQHPDPQINQRALVGLLISFKIHDDRIQLNHALMSVLTPLNNNPDFATEALSVIIQFIRATDTEKITRKFQDEVIPDIIRFNEELSEKLNLDNLMTTDEFEDKNPDWEKYFDNQPGLVQKLEEMTNMQMEGGDVFLGAFAMLKSFSFFNALPNWFMPFYPEHFEVQKALSNETEALKNAMLLGIGRSVYLCNSDKFSFVLNLNRLPEAQKRMMGQMFAAEAEQIQELLSEELSDPGLRKKRIIIQYIQDLYRFFKLHPVRAEIGDVFTPAFKMHRTGIFTQLITNTDIFKKIAAFYFDNNHYEEALELYIILGKSGEAYAELYEKSAYCHQQLGDYVEAIANYRKADLFDTNRSWLLGKIAQCHLKLNQTREALNVWLELAKLEPDNLRVASAIGTCYLNLGETDKALEYFYRIEFADPGSPKAMRPVAWCLFILNRPQDAAGYYEQLLALDPNAFDYMNAGHVALVLNKIEVAAEHYINSLHLRNNDVTTFLKGFTSDRKYLIANGVDEELLPLVLDYVRYSLKDN
;
A
#
# COMPACT_ATOMS: atom_id res chain seq x y z
N TYR A 1 10.55 33.48 -7.45
CA TYR A 1 11.28 32.22 -7.18
C TYR A 1 12.79 32.42 -7.03
N GLN A 2 13.49 33.34 -7.70
CA GLN A 2 14.96 33.46 -7.54
C GLN A 2 15.43 34.21 -6.27
N HIS A 3 14.61 34.31 -5.23
CA HIS A 3 15.00 35.00 -3.99
C HIS A 3 16.04 34.16 -3.23
N PRO A 4 17.08 34.75 -2.61
CA PRO A 4 18.12 34.00 -1.90
C PRO A 4 17.62 33.27 -0.64
N ASP A 5 16.57 33.80 0.01
CA ASP A 5 15.93 33.14 1.16
C ASP A 5 15.11 31.90 0.73
N PRO A 6 15.46 30.70 1.22
CA PRO A 6 14.72 29.47 0.95
C PRO A 6 13.24 29.52 1.34
N GLN A 7 12.87 30.25 2.40
CA GLN A 7 11.47 30.37 2.80
C GLN A 7 10.66 31.08 1.73
N ILE A 8 11.20 32.16 1.17
CA ILE A 8 10.51 32.95 0.15
C ILE A 8 10.49 32.19 -1.17
N ASN A 9 11.62 31.59 -1.59
CA ASN A 9 11.66 30.96 -2.89
C ASN A 9 10.79 29.70 -2.99
N GLN A 10 10.85 28.79 -2.02
CA GLN A 10 10.11 27.52 -2.09
C GLN A 10 8.60 27.77 -2.01
N ARG A 11 8.16 28.69 -1.15
CA ARG A 11 6.73 29.06 -1.06
C ARG A 11 6.24 29.72 -2.35
N ALA A 12 7.07 30.55 -2.98
CA ALA A 12 6.75 31.11 -4.29
C ALA A 12 6.72 30.04 -5.40
N LEU A 13 7.58 29.02 -5.33
CA LEU A 13 7.56 27.88 -6.27
C LEU A 13 6.25 27.07 -6.15
N VAL A 14 5.83 26.77 -4.92
CA VAL A 14 4.54 26.11 -4.65
C VAL A 14 3.39 26.91 -5.26
N GLY A 15 3.33 28.22 -5.00
CA GLY A 15 2.32 29.10 -5.61
C GLY A 15 2.38 29.15 -7.14
N LEU A 16 3.59 29.13 -7.71
CA LEU A 16 3.80 29.10 -9.16
C LEU A 16 3.24 27.82 -9.79
N LEU A 17 3.52 26.64 -9.21
CA LEU A 17 3.04 25.37 -9.72
C LEU A 17 1.53 25.19 -9.54
N ILE A 18 0.94 25.70 -8.44
CA ILE A 18 -0.53 25.80 -8.31
C ILE A 18 -1.09 26.67 -9.45
N SER A 19 -0.46 27.80 -9.75
CA SER A 19 -0.89 28.69 -10.83
C SER A 19 -0.80 28.01 -12.20
N PHE A 20 0.25 27.22 -12.44
CA PHE A 20 0.39 26.42 -13.67
C PHE A 20 -0.75 25.41 -13.82
N LYS A 21 -1.12 24.73 -12.74
CA LYS A 21 -2.25 23.79 -12.73
C LYS A 21 -3.59 24.47 -13.03
N ILE A 22 -3.86 25.62 -12.42
CA ILE A 22 -5.18 26.28 -12.52
C ILE A 22 -5.32 27.11 -13.81
N HIS A 23 -4.22 27.67 -14.31
CA HIS A 23 -4.23 28.65 -15.40
C HIS A 23 -3.37 28.25 -16.60
N ASP A 24 -3.15 26.95 -16.81
CA ASP A 24 -2.27 26.39 -17.86
C ASP A 24 -2.44 27.09 -19.22
N ASP A 25 -3.66 27.06 -19.78
CA ASP A 25 -3.96 27.68 -21.09
C ASP A 25 -3.69 29.19 -21.09
N ARG A 26 -4.09 29.90 -20.03
CA ARG A 26 -3.95 31.37 -19.96
C ARG A 26 -2.49 31.79 -19.91
N ILE A 27 -1.65 31.02 -19.22
CA ILE A 27 -0.23 31.31 -19.12
C ILE A 27 0.44 31.04 -20.47
N GLN A 28 0.14 29.90 -21.10
CA GLN A 28 0.71 29.55 -22.41
C GLN A 28 0.35 30.56 -23.51
N LEU A 29 -0.87 31.11 -23.49
CA LEU A 29 -1.31 32.12 -24.47
C LEU A 29 -0.70 33.51 -24.22
N ASN A 30 -0.09 33.76 -23.06
CA ASN A 30 0.48 35.06 -22.73
C ASN A 30 1.99 35.09 -23.01
N HIS A 31 2.37 35.67 -24.15
CA HIS A 31 3.77 35.76 -24.58
C HIS A 31 4.69 36.47 -23.57
N ALA A 32 4.21 37.51 -22.88
CA ALA A 32 5.02 38.20 -21.88
C ALA A 32 5.33 37.29 -20.69
N LEU A 33 4.34 36.55 -20.18
CA LEU A 33 4.56 35.57 -19.12
C LEU A 33 5.48 34.45 -19.57
N MET A 34 5.24 33.87 -20.75
CA MET A 34 6.10 32.81 -21.29
C MET A 34 7.54 33.28 -21.46
N SER A 35 7.79 34.52 -21.92
CA SER A 35 9.15 35.07 -22.03
C SER A 35 9.92 35.13 -20.71
N VAL A 36 9.20 35.29 -19.59
CA VAL A 36 9.78 35.30 -18.24
C VAL A 36 9.97 33.87 -17.71
N LEU A 37 9.10 32.93 -18.09
CA LEU A 37 9.11 31.56 -17.60
C LEU A 37 10.05 30.64 -18.38
N THR A 38 10.16 30.79 -19.71
CA THR A 38 11.00 29.95 -20.58
C THR A 38 12.46 29.83 -20.10
N PRO A 39 13.12 30.89 -19.58
CA PRO A 39 14.47 30.77 -19.02
C PRO A 39 14.61 29.75 -17.88
N LEU A 40 13.51 29.40 -17.17
CA LEU A 40 13.52 28.39 -16.12
C LEU A 40 13.85 26.99 -16.63
N ASN A 41 13.63 26.70 -17.93
CA ASN A 41 14.01 25.42 -18.52
C ASN A 41 15.52 25.15 -18.42
N ASN A 42 16.34 26.21 -18.44
CA ASN A 42 17.80 26.09 -18.29
C ASN A 42 18.27 26.10 -16.84
N ASN A 43 17.35 26.11 -15.86
CA ASN A 43 17.67 26.08 -14.44
C ASN A 43 17.56 24.64 -13.91
N PRO A 44 18.68 23.96 -13.60
CA PRO A 44 18.66 22.57 -13.12
C PRO A 44 17.97 22.43 -11.75
N ASP A 45 18.06 23.45 -10.90
CA ASP A 45 17.42 23.46 -9.59
C ASP A 45 15.90 23.55 -9.72
N PHE A 46 15.39 24.33 -10.68
CA PHE A 46 13.95 24.49 -10.89
C PHE A 46 13.25 23.16 -11.11
N ALA A 47 13.81 22.28 -11.95
CA ALA A 47 13.20 21.00 -12.25
C ALA A 47 13.20 20.05 -11.04
N THR A 48 14.28 20.04 -10.26
CA THR A 48 14.43 19.20 -9.06
C THR A 48 13.56 19.71 -7.90
N GLU A 49 13.46 21.02 -7.72
CA GLU A 49 12.59 21.63 -6.72
C GLU A 49 11.11 21.48 -7.13
N ALA A 50 10.78 21.62 -8.41
CA ALA A 50 9.42 21.37 -8.90
C ALA A 50 9.00 19.91 -8.71
N LEU A 51 9.90 18.96 -8.95
CA LEU A 51 9.69 17.55 -8.62
C LEU A 51 9.34 17.36 -7.14
N SER A 52 10.10 18.01 -6.25
CA SER A 52 9.87 17.93 -4.79
C SER A 52 8.49 18.46 -4.41
N VAL A 53 8.06 19.57 -5.01
CA VAL A 53 6.70 20.10 -4.83
C VAL A 53 5.63 19.13 -5.34
N ILE A 54 5.80 18.57 -6.54
CA ILE A 54 4.83 17.63 -7.13
C ILE A 54 4.66 16.39 -6.28
N ILE A 55 5.78 15.75 -5.90
CA ILE A 55 5.76 14.56 -5.02
C ILE A 55 5.03 14.87 -3.72
N GLN A 56 5.32 16.02 -3.11
CA GLN A 56 4.69 16.38 -1.85
C GLN A 56 3.20 16.68 -1.98
N PHE A 57 2.74 17.23 -3.11
CA PHE A 57 1.31 17.36 -3.40
C PHE A 57 0.61 16.00 -3.51
N ILE A 58 1.24 15.03 -4.18
CA ILE A 58 0.70 13.67 -4.32
C ILE A 58 0.64 13.00 -2.93
N ARG A 59 1.70 13.13 -2.11
CA ARG A 59 1.69 12.64 -0.72
C ARG A 59 0.57 13.25 0.11
N ALA A 60 0.35 14.56 -0.02
CA ALA A 60 -0.71 15.25 0.71
C ALA A 60 -2.11 14.74 0.32
N THR A 61 -2.34 14.38 -0.95
CA THR A 61 -3.60 13.74 -1.35
C THR A 61 -3.78 12.35 -0.75
N ASP A 62 -2.68 11.63 -0.47
CA ASP A 62 -2.69 10.32 0.19
C ASP A 62 -2.72 10.40 1.73
N THR A 63 -2.70 11.60 2.32
CA THR A 63 -2.65 11.82 3.78
C THR A 63 -3.74 11.06 4.54
N GLU A 64 -4.96 10.97 4.01
CA GLU A 64 -6.04 10.23 4.67
C GLU A 64 -5.76 8.71 4.71
N LYS A 65 -5.21 8.15 3.64
CA LYS A 65 -4.80 6.73 3.57
C LYS A 65 -3.65 6.46 4.54
N ILE A 66 -2.65 7.34 4.58
CA ILE A 66 -1.52 7.29 5.51
C ILE A 66 -2.02 7.33 6.96
N THR A 67 -2.91 8.27 7.27
CA THR A 67 -3.48 8.44 8.61
C THR A 67 -4.25 7.19 9.05
N ARG A 68 -5.08 6.60 8.17
CA ARG A 68 -5.82 5.36 8.47
C ARG A 68 -4.88 4.19 8.72
N LYS A 69 -3.88 3.97 7.86
CA LYS A 69 -2.89 2.89 8.07
C LYS A 69 -2.24 3.02 9.46
N PHE A 70 -1.85 4.22 9.85
CA PHE A 70 -1.27 4.46 11.17
C PHE A 70 -2.26 4.18 12.31
N GLN A 71 -3.49 4.69 12.21
CA GLN A 71 -4.53 4.52 13.23
C GLN A 71 -4.98 3.07 13.40
N ASP A 72 -5.08 2.32 12.30
CA ASP A 72 -5.65 0.98 12.29
C ASP A 72 -4.59 -0.11 12.53
N GLU A 73 -3.33 0.10 12.13
CA GLU A 73 -2.29 -0.94 12.17
C GLU A 73 -1.19 -0.71 13.22
N VAL A 74 -0.92 0.54 13.61
CA VAL A 74 0.23 0.89 14.45
C VAL A 74 -0.19 1.31 15.86
N ILE A 75 -1.19 2.19 15.99
CA ILE A 75 -1.68 2.66 17.31
C ILE A 75 -2.14 1.49 18.20
N PRO A 76 -2.91 0.49 17.72
CA PRO A 76 -3.35 -0.63 18.57
C PRO A 76 -2.17 -1.45 19.13
N ASP A 77 -1.13 -1.64 18.32
CA ASP A 77 0.06 -2.37 18.75
C ASP A 77 0.88 -1.57 19.79
N ILE A 78 0.97 -0.25 19.64
CA ILE A 78 1.59 0.63 20.65
C ILE A 78 0.81 0.58 21.97
N ILE A 79 -0.53 0.64 21.93
CA ILE A 79 -1.36 0.57 23.13
C ILE A 79 -1.14 -0.77 23.84
N ARG A 80 -1.21 -1.88 23.10
CA ARG A 80 -0.97 -3.22 23.64
C ARG A 80 0.43 -3.34 24.25
N PHE A 81 1.44 -2.81 23.56
CA PHE A 81 2.81 -2.79 24.07
C PHE A 81 2.93 -1.99 25.37
N ASN A 82 2.32 -0.80 25.44
CA ASN A 82 2.33 0.02 26.66
C ASN A 82 1.59 -0.65 27.82
N GLU A 83 0.46 -1.33 27.57
CA GLU A 83 -0.26 -2.11 28.58
C GLU A 83 0.62 -3.25 29.11
N GLU A 84 1.21 -4.06 28.23
CA GLU A 84 2.13 -5.14 28.61
C GLU A 84 3.36 -4.63 29.39
N LEU A 85 3.91 -3.49 28.98
CA LEU A 85 5.04 -2.84 29.63
C LEU A 85 4.65 -2.35 31.03
N SER A 86 3.46 -1.75 31.16
CA SER A 86 2.94 -1.24 32.44
C SER A 86 2.62 -2.35 33.45
N GLU A 87 2.05 -3.46 32.98
CA GLU A 87 1.78 -4.64 33.82
C GLU A 87 3.08 -5.30 34.29
N LYS A 88 4.10 -5.39 33.42
CA LYS A 88 5.39 -6.01 33.76
C LYS A 88 6.26 -5.14 34.68
N LEU A 89 6.20 -3.82 34.54
CA LEU A 89 7.02 -2.89 35.31
C LEU A 89 6.32 -2.32 36.55
N ASN A 90 5.03 -2.62 36.76
CA ASN A 90 4.26 -2.16 37.92
C ASN A 90 4.43 -0.63 38.15
N LEU A 91 4.32 0.12 37.05
CA LEU A 91 4.67 1.54 36.95
C LEU A 91 3.86 2.45 37.90
N ASP A 92 2.70 1.98 38.39
CA ASP A 92 1.89 2.68 39.39
C ASP A 92 2.63 2.94 40.72
N ASN A 93 3.69 2.17 41.02
CA ASN A 93 4.48 2.31 42.24
C ASN A 93 5.82 3.07 42.07
N LEU A 94 6.19 3.45 40.84
CA LEU A 94 7.50 4.05 40.49
C LEU A 94 7.46 5.56 40.27
N MET A 95 6.32 6.22 40.54
CA MET A 95 6.16 7.68 40.40
C MET A 95 6.83 8.47 41.56
N THR A 96 8.13 8.24 41.79
CA THR A 96 9.01 9.14 42.53
C THR A 96 10.07 9.70 41.59
N THR A 97 10.23 11.03 41.61
CA THR A 97 10.86 11.88 40.59
C THR A 97 12.36 11.72 40.35
N ASP A 98 13.05 10.73 40.93
CA ASP A 98 14.53 10.68 40.96
C ASP A 98 15.16 9.54 40.12
N GLU A 99 14.39 8.71 39.41
CA GLU A 99 14.94 7.53 38.70
C GLU A 99 15.03 7.65 37.16
N PHE A 100 14.93 8.85 36.60
CA PHE A 100 15.08 9.07 35.16
C PHE A 100 16.54 9.24 34.69
N GLU A 101 17.53 9.14 35.58
CA GLU A 101 18.94 9.40 35.24
C GLU A 101 19.67 8.21 34.62
N ASP A 102 19.19 6.97 34.77
CA ASP A 102 19.85 5.82 34.16
C ASP A 102 19.15 5.36 32.88
N LYS A 103 19.88 5.47 31.76
CA LYS A 103 19.54 4.80 30.48
C LYS A 103 19.51 3.29 30.73
N ASN A 104 18.34 2.75 31.07
CA ASN A 104 18.17 1.33 31.30
C ASN A 104 18.38 0.55 29.98
N PRO A 105 19.46 -0.24 29.82
CA PRO A 105 19.78 -0.92 28.57
C PRO A 105 18.83 -2.06 28.21
N ASP A 106 17.92 -2.44 29.11
CA ASP A 106 17.06 -3.62 28.94
C ASP A 106 15.79 -3.38 28.10
N TRP A 107 15.56 -2.17 27.57
CA TRP A 107 14.38 -1.85 26.75
C TRP A 107 14.31 -2.68 25.45
N GLU A 108 15.47 -3.01 24.86
CA GLU A 108 15.55 -3.87 23.67
C GLU A 108 14.87 -5.24 23.89
N LYS A 109 15.00 -5.84 25.08
CA LYS A 109 14.40 -7.14 25.41
C LYS A 109 12.88 -7.13 25.46
N TYR A 110 12.26 -5.96 25.61
CA TYR A 110 10.80 -5.84 25.61
C TYR A 110 10.23 -5.76 24.19
N PHE A 111 10.98 -5.18 23.25
CA PHE A 111 10.63 -5.18 21.83
C PHE A 111 10.72 -6.57 21.18
N ASP A 112 11.59 -7.44 21.69
CA ASP A 112 11.68 -8.85 21.27
C ASP A 112 10.36 -9.62 21.42
N ASN A 113 9.49 -9.20 22.35
CA ASN A 113 8.20 -9.85 22.61
C ASN A 113 7.08 -9.41 21.65
N GLN A 114 7.29 -8.38 20.81
CA GLN A 114 6.31 -7.89 19.82
C GLN A 114 6.93 -7.88 18.42
N PRO A 115 6.92 -9.03 17.72
CA PRO A 115 7.50 -9.14 16.39
C PRO A 115 6.82 -8.15 15.42
N GLY A 116 7.62 -7.24 14.85
CA GLY A 116 7.17 -6.31 13.80
C GLY A 116 6.75 -4.91 14.27
N LEU A 117 6.62 -4.64 15.57
CA LEU A 117 6.30 -3.28 16.04
C LEU A 117 7.43 -2.29 15.75
N VAL A 118 8.68 -2.67 15.99
CA VAL A 118 9.87 -1.84 15.67
C VAL A 118 9.88 -1.50 14.18
N GLN A 119 9.68 -2.50 13.32
CA GLN A 119 9.62 -2.29 11.87
C GLN A 119 8.49 -1.33 11.48
N LYS A 120 7.29 -1.44 12.07
CA LYS A 120 6.19 -0.52 11.84
C LYS A 120 6.51 0.93 12.27
N LEU A 121 7.19 1.10 13.40
CA LEU A 121 7.62 2.41 13.89
C LEU A 121 8.72 3.02 13.01
N GLU A 122 9.67 2.22 12.53
CA GLU A 122 10.67 2.65 11.54
C GLU A 122 10.00 3.05 10.22
N GLU A 123 9.09 2.23 9.70
CA GLU A 123 8.30 2.54 8.49
C GLU A 123 7.52 3.85 8.64
N MET A 124 6.90 4.09 9.79
CA MET A 124 6.21 5.34 10.10
C MET A 124 7.17 6.53 10.12
N THR A 125 8.31 6.40 10.81
CA THR A 125 9.30 7.47 10.95
C THR A 125 9.86 7.85 9.58
N ASN A 126 10.16 6.86 8.75
CA ASN A 126 10.59 7.07 7.37
C ASN A 126 9.51 7.77 6.54
N MET A 127 8.25 7.36 6.67
CA MET A 127 7.13 8.01 6.00
C MET A 127 6.97 9.49 6.43
N GLN A 128 7.13 9.80 7.71
CA GLN A 128 7.12 11.17 8.23
C GLN A 128 8.29 12.00 7.69
N MET A 129 9.51 11.45 7.72
CA MET A 129 10.72 12.11 7.20
C MET A 129 10.63 12.39 5.70
N GLU A 130 9.91 11.54 4.97
CA GLU A 130 9.60 11.74 3.58
C GLU A 130 8.51 12.79 3.34
N GLY A 131 7.76 13.20 4.35
CA GLY A 131 6.71 14.22 4.27
C GLY A 131 5.28 13.68 4.26
N GLY A 132 5.10 12.38 4.52
CA GLY A 132 3.79 11.79 4.85
C GLY A 132 3.25 12.38 6.15
N ASP A 133 1.96 12.68 6.17
CA ASP A 133 1.34 13.39 7.29
C ASP A 133 0.51 12.43 8.15
N VAL A 134 1.04 12.06 9.31
CA VAL A 134 0.35 11.23 10.30
C VAL A 134 -0.29 12.06 11.42
N PHE A 135 0.00 13.36 11.50
CA PHE A 135 -0.37 14.23 12.61
C PHE A 135 -1.64 15.03 12.36
N LEU A 136 -2.15 15.08 11.12
CA LEU A 136 -3.35 15.82 10.77
C LEU A 136 -4.51 15.58 11.75
N GLY A 137 -4.82 14.31 12.05
CA GLY A 137 -5.91 13.95 12.97
C GLY A 137 -5.70 14.49 14.39
N ALA A 138 -4.47 14.40 14.91
CA ALA A 138 -4.13 14.85 16.25
C ALA A 138 -4.26 16.38 16.42
N PHE A 139 -3.89 17.14 15.39
CA PHE A 139 -3.89 18.61 15.43
C PHE A 139 -5.16 19.25 14.89
N ALA A 140 -6.07 18.49 14.26
CA ALA A 140 -7.28 19.03 13.65
C ALA A 140 -8.12 19.84 14.66
N MET A 141 -8.32 19.30 15.87
CA MET A 141 -9.09 19.97 16.93
C MET A 141 -8.42 21.24 17.44
N LEU A 142 -7.09 21.32 17.35
CA LEU A 142 -6.33 22.50 17.77
C LEU A 142 -6.41 23.63 16.74
N LYS A 143 -6.97 23.42 15.55
CA LYS A 143 -7.24 24.52 14.59
C LYS A 143 -8.42 25.41 14.98
N SER A 144 -9.02 25.17 16.15
CA SER A 144 -10.08 25.99 16.74
C SER A 144 -9.59 27.23 17.51
N PHE A 145 -8.27 27.39 17.73
CA PHE A 145 -7.75 28.60 18.37
C PHE A 145 -8.07 29.85 17.56
N SER A 146 -8.39 30.95 18.25
CA SER A 146 -8.70 32.26 17.61
C SER A 146 -7.57 32.78 16.73
N PHE A 147 -6.34 32.35 16.99
CA PHE A 147 -5.19 32.58 16.11
C PHE A 147 -5.47 32.20 14.66
N PHE A 148 -6.20 31.11 14.41
CA PHE A 148 -6.55 30.63 13.07
C PHE A 148 -7.78 31.29 12.45
N ASN A 149 -8.42 32.26 13.12
CA ASN A 149 -9.48 33.05 12.51
C ASN A 149 -8.93 34.00 11.45
N ALA A 150 -7.67 34.41 11.57
CA ALA A 150 -6.99 35.20 10.55
C ALA A 150 -6.38 34.26 9.51
N LEU A 151 -6.87 34.38 8.26
CA LEU A 151 -6.44 33.53 7.14
C LEU A 151 -4.90 33.46 6.96
N PRO A 152 -4.14 34.57 7.05
CA PRO A 152 -2.68 34.52 6.89
C PRO A 152 -1.95 33.59 7.89
N ASN A 153 -2.53 33.37 9.06
CA ASN A 153 -1.91 32.60 10.14
C ASN A 153 -1.85 31.10 9.84
N TRP A 154 -2.65 30.60 8.88
CA TRP A 154 -2.55 29.22 8.40
C TRP A 154 -1.28 28.97 7.59
N PHE A 155 -0.72 30.01 7.00
CA PHE A 155 0.39 29.93 6.06
C PHE A 155 1.66 30.56 6.63
N MET A 156 1.64 31.03 7.87
CA MET A 156 2.77 31.75 8.47
C MET A 156 3.91 30.78 8.80
N PRO A 157 5.17 31.06 8.43
CA PRO A 157 6.32 30.34 8.97
C PRO A 157 6.32 30.43 10.50
N PHE A 158 6.69 29.36 11.20
CA PHE A 158 6.82 29.44 12.65
C PHE A 158 8.06 30.28 13.02
N TYR A 159 7.88 31.23 13.93
CA TYR A 159 8.99 31.98 14.53
C TYR A 159 8.71 32.25 16.02
N PRO A 160 9.69 32.03 16.92
CA PRO A 160 9.52 32.16 18.37
C PRO A 160 9.04 33.54 18.84
N GLU A 161 9.42 34.60 18.15
CA GLU A 161 9.19 35.99 18.54
C GLU A 161 7.74 36.43 18.31
N HIS A 162 6.90 35.58 17.72
CA HIS A 162 5.49 35.89 17.48
C HIS A 162 4.77 36.20 18.81
N PHE A 163 3.96 37.26 18.83
CA PHE A 163 3.29 37.74 20.05
C PHE A 163 2.49 36.64 20.77
N GLU A 164 1.65 35.88 20.05
CA GLU A 164 0.85 34.80 20.65
C GLU A 164 1.72 33.63 21.16
N VAL A 165 2.92 33.40 20.60
CA VAL A 165 3.87 32.39 21.08
C VAL A 165 4.47 32.86 22.41
N GLN A 166 4.99 34.08 22.45
CA GLN A 166 5.54 34.67 23.67
C GLN A 166 4.52 34.77 24.81
N LYS A 167 3.28 35.15 24.46
CA LYS A 167 2.15 35.20 25.40
C LYS A 167 1.77 33.81 25.91
N ALA A 168 1.74 32.79 25.05
CA ALA A 168 1.45 31.43 25.47
C ALA A 168 2.52 30.90 26.44
N LEU A 169 3.77 31.35 26.32
CA LEU A 169 4.88 30.93 27.16
C LEU A 169 5.14 31.82 28.37
N SER A 170 4.37 32.91 28.58
CA SER A 170 4.76 33.95 29.55
C SER A 170 4.89 33.46 30.99
N ASN A 171 4.06 32.49 31.38
CA ASN A 171 3.96 31.98 32.74
C ASN A 171 4.79 30.72 32.98
N GLU A 172 5.51 30.25 31.96
CA GLU A 172 6.32 29.03 32.04
C GLU A 172 7.72 29.29 32.58
N THR A 173 8.39 28.24 33.04
CA THR A 173 9.80 28.33 33.46
C THR A 173 10.72 28.57 32.26
N GLU A 174 11.81 29.32 32.43
CA GLU A 174 12.78 29.57 31.34
C GLU A 174 13.35 28.27 30.76
N ALA A 175 13.55 27.24 31.59
CA ALA A 175 13.98 25.92 31.13
C ALA A 175 12.96 25.31 30.15
N LEU A 176 11.67 25.32 30.49
CA LEU A 176 10.62 24.81 29.63
C LEU A 176 10.44 25.67 28.37
N LYS A 177 10.51 27.01 28.48
CA LYS A 177 10.45 27.91 27.32
C LYS A 177 11.55 27.58 26.32
N ASN A 178 12.80 27.45 26.80
CA ASN A 178 13.94 27.15 25.95
C ASN A 178 13.82 25.75 25.32
N ALA A 179 13.46 24.73 26.10
CA ALA A 179 13.25 23.38 25.58
C ALA A 179 12.15 23.34 24.50
N MET A 180 11.02 24.02 24.74
CA MET A 180 9.89 24.06 23.81
C MET A 180 10.21 24.86 22.54
N LEU A 181 10.78 26.06 22.67
CA LEU A 181 11.11 26.91 21.52
C LEU A 181 12.19 26.27 20.64
N LEU A 182 13.20 25.66 21.27
CA LEU A 182 14.26 24.95 20.56
C LEU A 182 13.70 23.70 19.88
N GLY A 183 13.00 22.83 20.61
CA GLY A 183 12.47 21.56 20.11
C GLY A 183 11.40 21.74 19.04
N ILE A 184 10.35 22.51 19.32
CA ILE A 184 9.23 22.73 18.39
C ILE A 184 9.69 23.55 17.18
N GLY A 185 10.47 24.61 17.41
CA GLY A 185 11.00 25.45 16.33
C GLY A 185 11.81 24.64 15.32
N ARG A 186 12.66 23.74 15.83
CA ARG A 186 13.55 22.87 15.04
C ARG A 186 12.90 21.59 14.53
N SER A 187 11.74 21.20 15.07
CA SER A 187 11.03 19.99 14.65
C SER A 187 10.86 19.95 13.13
N VAL A 188 11.34 18.86 12.54
CA VAL A 188 11.20 18.56 11.11
C VAL A 188 9.89 17.86 10.80
N TYR A 189 9.25 17.28 11.81
CA TYR A 189 8.03 16.47 11.70
C TYR A 189 6.74 17.30 11.68
N LEU A 190 6.77 18.51 12.24
CA LEU A 190 5.61 19.39 12.34
C LEU A 190 5.61 20.48 11.26
N CYS A 191 4.44 20.72 10.66
CA CYS A 191 4.21 21.91 9.84
C CYS A 191 4.10 23.18 10.71
N ASN A 192 4.13 24.37 10.10
CA ASN A 192 4.19 25.61 10.88
C ASN A 192 2.92 25.86 11.69
N SER A 193 1.75 25.61 11.09
CA SER A 193 0.49 25.78 11.79
C SER A 193 0.34 24.81 12.97
N ASP A 194 0.89 23.59 12.90
CA ASP A 194 0.90 22.65 14.01
C ASP A 194 1.85 23.12 15.13
N LYS A 195 3.01 23.68 14.79
CA LYS A 195 3.92 24.31 15.77
C LYS A 195 3.22 25.42 16.56
N PHE A 196 2.48 26.31 15.88
CA PHE A 196 1.66 27.32 16.56
C PHE A 196 0.57 26.67 17.43
N SER A 197 -0.17 25.70 16.87
CA SER A 197 -1.25 25.01 17.59
C SER A 197 -0.77 24.36 18.88
N PHE A 198 0.42 23.75 18.83
CA PHE A 198 1.06 23.10 19.95
C PHE A 198 1.39 24.08 21.06
N VAL A 199 2.11 25.16 20.73
CA VAL A 199 2.51 26.18 21.71
C VAL A 199 1.27 26.85 22.33
N LEU A 200 0.26 27.17 21.53
CA LEU A 200 -0.99 27.75 22.02
C LEU A 200 -1.75 26.82 22.97
N ASN A 201 -1.61 25.50 22.78
CA ASN A 201 -2.23 24.50 23.65
C ASN A 201 -1.46 24.26 24.94
N LEU A 202 -0.19 24.70 25.05
CA LEU A 202 0.66 24.40 26.19
C LEU A 202 0.01 24.84 27.51
N ASN A 203 -0.54 26.05 27.57
CA ASN A 203 -1.22 26.58 28.76
C ASN A 203 -2.45 25.78 29.21
N ARG A 204 -2.98 24.90 28.37
CA ARG A 204 -4.15 24.05 28.68
C ARG A 204 -3.73 22.68 29.22
N LEU A 205 -2.45 22.34 29.16
CA LEU A 205 -1.95 21.05 29.62
C LEU A 205 -1.65 21.07 31.13
N PRO A 206 -1.86 19.96 31.85
CA PRO A 206 -1.37 19.79 33.22
C PRO A 206 0.16 19.89 33.33
N GLU A 207 0.66 20.39 34.45
CA GLU A 207 2.11 20.56 34.71
C GLU A 207 2.94 19.27 34.59
N ALA A 208 2.36 18.12 34.94
CA ALA A 208 3.02 16.83 34.75
C ALA A 208 3.28 16.53 33.26
N GLN A 209 2.28 16.77 32.40
CA GLN A 209 2.40 16.56 30.96
C GLN A 209 3.36 17.57 30.33
N LYS A 210 3.30 18.84 30.73
CA LYS A 210 4.26 19.87 30.26
C LYS A 210 5.70 19.49 30.55
N ARG A 211 5.98 19.01 31.78
CA ARG A 211 7.33 18.58 32.19
C ARG A 211 7.80 17.38 31.37
N MET A 212 6.96 16.35 31.23
CA MET A 212 7.27 15.17 30.41
C MET A 212 7.58 15.57 28.96
N MET A 213 6.76 16.43 28.36
CA MET A 213 6.97 16.90 26.99
C MET A 213 8.24 17.74 26.85
N GLY A 214 8.54 18.60 27.83
CA GLY A 214 9.78 19.38 27.86
C GLY A 214 11.02 18.48 27.89
N GLN A 215 10.97 17.39 28.66
CA GLN A 215 12.05 16.39 28.70
C GLN A 215 12.18 15.64 27.36
N MET A 216 11.07 15.22 26.74
CA MET A 216 11.12 14.55 25.43
C MET A 216 11.75 15.43 24.36
N PHE A 217 11.31 16.68 24.21
CA PHE A 217 11.92 17.58 23.23
C PHE A 217 13.37 17.93 23.54
N ALA A 218 13.75 18.00 24.82
CA ALA A 218 15.14 18.19 25.20
C ALA A 218 16.00 16.97 24.82
N ALA A 219 15.49 15.74 25.00
CA ALA A 219 16.19 14.52 24.61
C ALA A 219 16.31 14.38 23.08
N GLU A 220 15.27 14.74 22.33
CA GLU A 220 15.29 14.72 20.86
C GLU A 220 16.09 15.89 20.25
N ALA A 221 16.38 16.95 21.03
CA ALA A 221 17.05 18.14 20.52
C ALA A 221 18.44 17.84 19.95
N GLU A 222 19.18 16.88 20.52
CA GLU A 222 20.50 16.45 20.02
C GLU A 222 20.38 15.77 18.65
N GLN A 223 19.45 14.82 18.49
CA GLN A 223 19.20 14.13 17.23
C GLN A 223 18.70 15.09 16.15
N ILE A 224 17.77 15.99 16.50
CA ILE A 224 17.30 17.03 15.58
C ILE A 224 18.45 17.95 15.19
N GLN A 225 19.34 18.28 16.12
CA GLN A 225 20.50 19.13 15.82
C GLN A 225 21.49 18.44 14.86
N GLU A 226 21.66 17.13 14.96
CA GLU A 226 22.43 16.34 13.98
C GLU A 226 21.78 16.40 12.59
N LEU A 227 20.48 16.12 12.49
CA LEU A 227 19.72 16.26 11.23
C LEU A 227 19.80 17.67 10.63
N LEU A 228 19.72 18.71 11.47
CA LEU A 228 19.88 20.10 11.05
C LEU A 228 21.30 20.44 10.63
N SER A 229 22.31 19.78 11.21
CA SER A 229 23.70 19.97 10.84
C SER A 229 23.98 19.39 9.45
N GLU A 230 23.30 18.33 9.05
CA GLU A 230 23.35 17.80 7.68
C GLU A 230 22.82 18.82 6.66
N GLU A 231 21.81 19.62 7.01
CA GLU A 231 21.31 20.70 6.13
C GLU A 231 22.32 21.82 5.87
N LEU A 232 23.31 21.99 6.75
CA LEU A 232 24.43 22.91 6.49
C LEU A 232 25.32 22.38 5.37
N SER A 233 25.38 21.06 5.22
CA SER A 233 26.18 20.35 4.21
C SER A 233 25.40 20.14 2.90
N ASP A 234 24.07 19.99 2.98
CA ASP A 234 23.16 19.93 1.82
C ASP A 234 22.01 20.95 1.94
N PRO A 235 22.14 22.13 1.31
CA PRO A 235 21.08 23.14 1.27
C PRO A 235 19.76 22.66 0.65
N GLY A 236 19.76 21.57 -0.12
CA GLY A 236 18.58 20.95 -0.73
C GLY A 236 17.63 20.36 0.31
N LEU A 237 18.15 19.81 1.41
CA LEU A 237 17.35 19.25 2.51
C LEU A 237 16.47 20.32 3.15
N ARG A 238 17.04 21.51 3.41
CA ARG A 238 16.30 22.65 3.96
C ARG A 238 15.16 23.08 3.03
N LYS A 239 15.40 23.16 1.72
CA LYS A 239 14.38 23.52 0.73
C LYS A 239 13.25 22.48 0.73
N LYS A 240 13.59 21.19 0.71
CA LYS A 240 12.62 20.08 0.77
C LYS A 240 11.74 20.15 2.03
N ARG A 241 12.32 20.41 3.20
CA ARG A 241 11.56 20.58 4.44
C ARG A 241 10.56 21.74 4.37
N ILE A 242 10.98 22.88 3.81
CA ILE A 242 10.10 24.04 3.65
C ILE A 242 8.91 23.69 2.74
N ILE A 243 9.15 22.98 1.64
CA ILE A 243 8.09 22.47 0.75
C ILE A 243 7.12 21.57 1.53
N ILE A 244 7.64 20.59 2.27
CA ILE A 244 6.85 19.64 3.07
C ILE A 244 5.92 20.41 4.03
N GLN A 245 6.50 21.25 4.88
CA GLN A 245 5.76 21.99 5.89
C GLN A 245 4.71 22.93 5.27
N TYR A 246 5.07 23.62 4.18
CA TYR A 246 4.16 24.56 3.55
C TYR A 246 2.99 23.89 2.84
N ILE A 247 3.21 22.75 2.15
CA ILE A 247 2.13 21.98 1.53
C ILE A 247 1.25 21.33 2.59
N GLN A 248 1.82 20.88 3.69
CA GLN A 248 1.07 20.41 4.87
C GLN A 248 0.17 21.52 5.46
N ASP A 249 0.69 22.74 5.60
CA ASP A 249 -0.08 23.92 6.01
C ASP A 249 -1.24 24.22 5.04
N LEU A 250 -0.98 24.18 3.73
CA LEU A 250 -2.01 24.30 2.69
C LEU A 250 -3.07 23.20 2.82
N TYR A 251 -2.66 21.95 3.00
CA TYR A 251 -3.57 20.82 3.14
C TYR A 251 -4.50 20.99 4.34
N ARG A 252 -3.95 21.39 5.50
CA ARG A 252 -4.73 21.70 6.71
C ARG A 252 -5.78 22.76 6.43
N PHE A 253 -5.40 23.86 5.77
CA PHE A 253 -6.35 24.90 5.41
C PHE A 253 -7.50 24.35 4.56
N PHE A 254 -7.19 23.65 3.47
CA PHE A 254 -8.20 23.14 2.54
C PHE A 254 -9.04 22.00 3.09
N LYS A 255 -8.64 21.34 4.19
CA LYS A 255 -9.44 20.31 4.86
C LYS A 255 -10.20 20.82 6.09
N LEU A 256 -9.67 21.81 6.81
CA LEU A 256 -10.17 22.18 8.14
C LEU A 256 -10.77 23.58 8.20
N HIS A 257 -10.28 24.54 7.40
CA HIS A 257 -10.73 25.93 7.52
C HIS A 257 -12.24 26.07 7.19
N PRO A 258 -13.02 26.90 7.91
CA PRO A 258 -14.45 27.08 7.62
C PRO A 258 -14.74 27.59 6.21
N VAL A 259 -13.99 28.60 5.73
CA VAL A 259 -14.16 29.20 4.38
C VAL A 259 -13.54 28.38 3.24
N ARG A 260 -13.04 27.16 3.49
CA ARG A 260 -12.35 26.34 2.47
C ARG A 260 -13.18 26.13 1.20
N ALA A 261 -14.51 26.08 1.33
CA ALA A 261 -15.45 25.86 0.23
C ALA A 261 -15.53 27.06 -0.74
N GLU A 262 -15.10 28.25 -0.32
CA GLU A 262 -15.20 29.47 -1.13
C GLU A 262 -13.96 29.71 -2.01
N ILE A 263 -12.80 29.13 -1.66
CA ILE A 263 -11.49 29.46 -2.25
C ILE A 263 -11.05 28.41 -3.31
N GLY A 264 -11.73 27.27 -3.39
CA GLY A 264 -11.42 26.18 -4.33
C GLY A 264 -10.25 25.31 -3.86
N ASP A 265 -10.47 24.00 -3.71
CA ASP A 265 -9.47 23.07 -3.19
C ASP A 265 -8.35 22.79 -4.22
N VAL A 266 -7.13 23.23 -3.94
CA VAL A 266 -5.97 23.00 -4.83
C VAL A 266 -5.54 21.54 -4.93
N PHE A 267 -5.97 20.70 -3.97
CA PHE A 267 -5.72 19.25 -3.95
C PHE A 267 -6.79 18.46 -4.71
N THR A 268 -7.91 19.10 -5.09
CA THR A 268 -9.04 18.45 -5.79
C THR A 268 -9.45 19.25 -7.04
N PRO A 269 -9.29 18.72 -8.27
CA PRO A 269 -8.85 17.37 -8.62
C PRO A 269 -7.35 17.13 -8.34
N ALA A 270 -6.88 15.89 -8.45
CA ALA A 270 -5.49 15.50 -8.17
C ALA A 270 -4.45 16.37 -8.89
N PHE A 271 -3.26 16.53 -8.29
CA PHE A 271 -2.18 17.39 -8.78
C PHE A 271 -1.39 16.78 -9.95
N LYS A 272 -2.08 16.48 -11.06
CA LYS A 272 -1.52 15.85 -12.27
C LYS A 272 -0.74 16.84 -13.15
N MET A 273 0.38 17.37 -12.64
CA MET A 273 1.17 18.41 -13.34
C MET A 273 1.68 17.98 -14.70
N HIS A 274 1.96 16.70 -14.89
CA HIS A 274 2.42 16.14 -16.16
C HIS A 274 1.41 16.26 -17.31
N ARG A 275 0.13 16.56 -17.00
CA ARG A 275 -0.90 16.86 -18.00
C ARG A 275 -0.90 18.33 -18.44
N THR A 276 -0.20 19.22 -17.75
CA THR A 276 -0.17 20.65 -18.09
C THR A 276 0.84 20.93 -19.21
N GLY A 277 0.43 21.72 -20.20
CA GLY A 277 1.28 22.08 -21.33
C GLY A 277 2.46 22.95 -20.90
N ILE A 278 2.28 23.83 -19.92
CA ILE A 278 3.38 24.64 -19.42
C ILE A 278 4.47 23.82 -18.72
N PHE A 279 4.07 22.82 -17.92
CA PHE A 279 5.03 21.94 -17.25
C PHE A 279 5.86 21.15 -18.26
N THR A 280 5.21 20.57 -19.26
CA THR A 280 5.88 19.79 -20.31
C THR A 280 6.77 20.65 -21.23
N GLN A 281 6.53 21.95 -21.32
CA GLN A 281 7.42 22.89 -22.02
C GLN A 281 8.61 23.34 -21.16
N LEU A 282 8.42 23.54 -19.85
CA LEU A 282 9.46 24.05 -18.95
C LEU A 282 10.37 22.97 -18.37
N ILE A 283 9.89 21.73 -18.28
CA ILE A 283 10.69 20.59 -17.84
C ILE A 283 10.77 19.61 -19.01
N THR A 284 11.93 19.60 -19.68
CA THR A 284 12.18 18.69 -20.80
C THR A 284 13.08 17.50 -20.40
N ASN A 285 13.62 17.50 -19.18
CA ASN A 285 14.46 16.41 -18.69
C ASN A 285 13.61 15.17 -18.38
N THR A 286 13.85 14.07 -19.12
CA THR A 286 13.12 12.80 -18.96
C THR A 286 13.32 12.17 -17.58
N ASP A 287 14.43 12.45 -16.88
CA ASP A 287 14.67 11.93 -15.53
C ASP A 287 13.66 12.44 -14.50
N ILE A 288 13.14 13.65 -14.69
CA ILE A 288 12.08 14.19 -13.81
C ILE A 288 10.79 13.41 -14.01
N PHE A 289 10.40 13.15 -15.27
CA PHE A 289 9.23 12.33 -15.58
C PHE A 289 9.39 10.90 -15.05
N LYS A 290 10.58 10.31 -15.15
CA LYS A 290 10.89 8.98 -14.58
C LYS A 290 10.67 8.97 -13.07
N LYS A 291 11.17 9.97 -12.34
CA LYS A 291 11.00 10.09 -10.89
C LYS A 291 9.53 10.28 -10.48
N ILE A 292 8.76 11.09 -11.22
CA ILE A 292 7.32 11.25 -10.97
C ILE A 292 6.58 9.94 -11.26
N ALA A 293 6.92 9.25 -12.36
CA ALA A 293 6.27 8.00 -12.75
C ALA A 293 6.54 6.88 -11.73
N ALA A 294 7.79 6.75 -11.28
CA ALA A 294 8.18 5.84 -10.22
C ALA A 294 7.43 6.15 -8.92
N PHE A 295 7.34 7.43 -8.54
CA PHE A 295 6.59 7.83 -7.36
C PHE A 295 5.10 7.44 -7.45
N TYR A 296 4.43 7.70 -8.57
CA TYR A 296 3.05 7.26 -8.77
C TYR A 296 2.94 5.72 -8.75
N PHE A 297 3.85 5.01 -9.40
CA PHE A 297 3.87 3.55 -9.46
C PHE A 297 4.00 2.91 -8.07
N ASP A 298 4.98 3.36 -7.28
CA ASP A 298 5.27 2.82 -5.96
C ASP A 298 4.14 3.11 -4.95
N ASN A 299 3.32 4.15 -5.21
CA ASN A 299 2.16 4.50 -4.41
C ASN A 299 0.82 3.97 -5.00
N ASN A 300 0.88 3.07 -6.00
CA ASN A 300 -0.25 2.41 -6.65
C ASN A 300 -1.20 3.33 -7.44
N HIS A 301 -0.72 4.52 -7.83
CA HIS A 301 -1.42 5.43 -8.75
C HIS A 301 -1.13 5.01 -10.20
N TYR A 302 -1.65 3.85 -10.59
CA TYR A 302 -1.28 3.19 -11.85
C TYR A 302 -1.75 3.94 -13.10
N GLU A 303 -2.85 4.69 -13.04
CA GLU A 303 -3.34 5.52 -14.15
C GLU A 303 -2.33 6.64 -14.45
N GLU A 304 -1.94 7.40 -13.44
CA GLU A 304 -0.99 8.51 -13.57
C GLU A 304 0.41 8.02 -13.96
N ALA A 305 0.87 6.92 -13.36
CA ALA A 305 2.15 6.30 -13.73
C ALA A 305 2.15 5.89 -15.21
N LEU A 306 1.07 5.27 -15.69
CA LEU A 306 0.93 4.85 -17.08
C LEU A 306 1.00 6.02 -18.07
N GLU A 307 0.33 7.13 -17.77
CA GLU A 307 0.40 8.33 -18.62
C GLU A 307 1.84 8.82 -18.81
N LEU A 308 2.60 8.86 -17.73
CA LEU A 308 4.00 9.26 -17.76
C LEU A 308 4.87 8.25 -18.52
N TYR A 309 4.64 6.96 -18.34
CA TYR A 309 5.36 5.94 -19.11
C TYR A 309 5.05 6.02 -20.62
N ILE A 310 3.82 6.35 -21.00
CA ILE A 310 3.45 6.60 -22.39
C ILE A 310 4.16 7.85 -22.93
N ILE A 311 4.23 8.94 -22.15
CA ILE A 311 4.96 10.16 -22.52
C ILE A 311 6.44 9.84 -22.75
N LEU A 312 7.08 9.13 -21.82
CA LEU A 312 8.48 8.70 -21.92
C LEU A 312 8.71 7.83 -23.17
N GLY A 313 7.82 6.88 -23.44
CA GLY A 313 7.91 6.04 -24.65
C GLY A 313 7.82 6.85 -25.95
N LYS A 314 6.97 7.88 -25.99
CA LYS A 314 6.84 8.78 -27.14
C LYS A 314 8.07 9.68 -27.35
N SER A 315 8.82 10.00 -26.30
CA SER A 315 10.08 10.74 -26.41
C SER A 315 11.26 9.90 -26.92
N GLY A 316 11.01 8.65 -27.33
CA GLY A 316 12.04 7.76 -27.88
C GLY A 316 12.81 6.96 -26.83
N GLU A 317 12.41 7.05 -25.56
CA GLU A 317 12.97 6.20 -24.50
C GLU A 317 12.42 4.78 -24.68
N ALA A 318 13.29 3.83 -24.97
CA ALA A 318 12.95 2.42 -25.11
C ALA A 318 13.95 1.59 -24.31
N TYR A 319 13.57 1.25 -23.09
CA TYR A 319 14.33 0.38 -22.20
C TYR A 319 13.37 -0.60 -21.52
N ALA A 320 13.89 -1.75 -21.09
CA ALA A 320 13.08 -2.83 -20.54
C ALA A 320 12.15 -2.35 -19.42
N GLU A 321 12.70 -1.71 -18.39
CA GLU A 321 11.96 -1.27 -17.21
C GLU A 321 10.76 -0.35 -17.56
N LEU A 322 10.86 0.52 -18.56
CA LEU A 322 9.73 1.35 -19.01
C LEU A 322 8.55 0.49 -19.46
N TYR A 323 8.83 -0.49 -20.33
CA TYR A 323 7.81 -1.40 -20.85
C TYR A 323 7.29 -2.34 -19.76
N GLU A 324 8.14 -2.80 -18.85
CA GLU A 324 7.75 -3.62 -17.70
C GLU A 324 6.77 -2.88 -16.79
N LYS A 325 7.09 -1.63 -16.42
CA LYS A 325 6.27 -0.81 -15.54
C LYS A 325 4.97 -0.38 -16.22
N SER A 326 5.02 0.01 -17.50
CA SER A 326 3.83 0.31 -18.31
C SER A 326 2.91 -0.91 -18.44
N ALA A 327 3.46 -2.10 -18.71
CA ALA A 327 2.71 -3.35 -18.77
C ALA A 327 2.06 -3.69 -17.43
N TYR A 328 2.80 -3.52 -16.33
CA TYR A 328 2.27 -3.74 -14.99
C TYR A 328 1.12 -2.77 -14.67
N CYS A 329 1.25 -1.49 -15.01
CA CYS A 329 0.16 -0.53 -14.86
C CYS A 329 -1.10 -0.98 -15.62
N HIS A 330 -0.97 -1.34 -16.91
CA HIS A 330 -2.08 -1.89 -17.68
C HIS A 330 -2.68 -3.14 -17.03
N GLN A 331 -1.86 -4.06 -16.51
CA GLN A 331 -2.33 -5.26 -15.82
C GLN A 331 -3.18 -4.91 -14.58
N GLN A 332 -2.76 -3.92 -13.78
CA GLN A 332 -3.50 -3.49 -12.59
C GLN A 332 -4.79 -2.76 -12.94
N LEU A 333 -4.83 -2.06 -14.07
CA LEU A 333 -6.02 -1.38 -14.60
C LEU A 333 -6.99 -2.35 -15.30
N GLY A 334 -6.59 -3.60 -15.55
CA GLY A 334 -7.40 -4.61 -16.23
C GLY A 334 -7.25 -4.64 -17.75
N ASP A 335 -6.37 -3.80 -18.31
CA ASP A 335 -6.06 -3.72 -19.74
C ASP A 335 -5.07 -4.84 -20.13
N TYR A 336 -5.50 -6.10 -20.01
CA TYR A 336 -4.59 -7.25 -20.14
C TYR A 336 -3.99 -7.40 -21.54
N VAL A 337 -4.67 -6.93 -22.59
CA VAL A 337 -4.16 -7.01 -23.98
C VAL A 337 -2.94 -6.09 -24.14
N GLU A 338 -3.05 -4.85 -23.69
CA GLU A 338 -1.99 -3.84 -23.69
C GLU A 338 -0.85 -4.24 -22.72
N ALA A 339 -1.19 -4.85 -21.58
CA ALA A 339 -0.21 -5.41 -20.67
C ALA A 339 0.66 -6.48 -21.36
N ILE A 340 0.04 -7.45 -22.04
CA ILE A 340 0.76 -8.49 -22.80
C ILE A 340 1.64 -7.85 -23.88
N ALA A 341 1.11 -6.88 -24.63
CA ALA A 341 1.87 -6.21 -25.68
C ALA A 341 3.12 -5.51 -25.15
N ASN A 342 3.02 -4.80 -24.01
CA ASN A 342 4.17 -4.14 -23.40
C ASN A 342 5.13 -5.11 -22.71
N TYR A 343 4.65 -6.18 -22.06
CA TYR A 343 5.54 -7.23 -21.53
C TYR A 343 6.33 -7.90 -22.65
N ARG A 344 5.72 -8.15 -23.81
CA ARG A 344 6.44 -8.68 -24.98
C ARG A 344 7.46 -7.71 -25.56
N LYS A 345 7.24 -6.40 -25.48
CA LYS A 345 8.27 -5.41 -25.81
C LYS A 345 9.43 -5.43 -24.82
N ALA A 346 9.15 -5.59 -23.53
CA ALA A 346 10.18 -5.73 -22.50
C ALA A 346 11.02 -7.01 -22.70
N ASP A 347 10.38 -8.11 -23.11
CA ASP A 347 11.02 -9.41 -23.37
C ASP A 347 12.11 -9.32 -24.46
N LEU A 348 12.00 -8.37 -25.40
CA LEU A 348 13.02 -8.13 -26.44
C LEU A 348 14.37 -7.63 -25.89
N PHE A 349 14.43 -7.19 -24.63
CA PHE A 349 15.66 -6.75 -23.98
C PHE A 349 16.34 -7.88 -23.19
N ASP A 350 15.77 -9.08 -23.17
CA ASP A 350 16.28 -10.28 -22.46
C ASP A 350 16.55 -10.06 -20.95
N THR A 351 15.91 -9.07 -20.32
CA THR A 351 15.96 -8.84 -18.87
C THR A 351 14.74 -9.49 -18.20
N ASN A 352 14.93 -10.13 -17.04
CA ASN A 352 13.84 -10.66 -16.22
C ASN A 352 12.87 -11.61 -16.96
N ARG A 353 13.34 -12.32 -17.99
CA ARG A 353 12.50 -13.12 -18.90
C ARG A 353 11.55 -14.09 -18.18
N SER A 354 12.02 -14.79 -17.16
CA SER A 354 11.15 -15.68 -16.37
C SER A 354 9.94 -14.97 -15.75
N TRP A 355 10.20 -13.80 -15.14
CA TRP A 355 9.17 -12.98 -14.53
C TRP A 355 8.18 -12.46 -15.57
N LEU A 356 8.68 -11.99 -16.73
CA LEU A 356 7.85 -11.52 -17.84
C LEU A 356 6.93 -12.60 -18.39
N LEU A 357 7.45 -13.80 -18.67
CA LEU A 357 6.64 -14.93 -19.14
C LEU A 357 5.55 -15.29 -18.12
N GLY A 358 5.88 -15.30 -16.83
CA GLY A 358 4.90 -15.52 -15.77
C GLY A 358 3.78 -14.47 -15.77
N LYS A 359 4.11 -13.18 -15.98
CA LYS A 359 3.12 -12.10 -16.07
C LYS A 359 2.25 -12.18 -17.33
N ILE A 360 2.85 -12.47 -18.48
CA ILE A 360 2.13 -12.67 -19.75
C ILE A 360 1.13 -13.82 -19.63
N ALA A 361 1.56 -14.96 -19.07
CA ALA A 361 0.69 -16.11 -18.90
C ALA A 361 -0.48 -15.82 -17.95
N GLN A 362 -0.24 -15.09 -16.86
CA GLN A 362 -1.30 -14.61 -15.96
C GLN A 362 -2.30 -13.68 -16.66
N CYS A 363 -1.84 -12.78 -17.52
CA CYS A 363 -2.71 -11.89 -18.30
C CYS A 363 -3.58 -12.69 -19.29
N HIS A 364 -3.03 -13.69 -19.98
CA HIS A 364 -3.83 -14.58 -20.82
C HIS A 364 -4.91 -15.33 -20.03
N LEU A 365 -4.60 -15.81 -18.82
CA LEU A 365 -5.61 -16.43 -17.95
C LEU A 365 -6.73 -15.46 -17.58
N LYS A 366 -6.41 -14.18 -17.30
CA LYS A 366 -7.42 -13.14 -17.01
C LYS A 366 -8.31 -12.82 -18.22
N LEU A 367 -7.82 -13.05 -19.43
CA LEU A 367 -8.57 -12.96 -20.69
C LEU A 367 -9.33 -14.25 -21.04
N ASN A 368 -9.34 -15.26 -20.17
CA ASN A 368 -9.86 -16.61 -20.44
C ASN A 368 -9.21 -17.31 -21.64
N GLN A 369 -7.99 -16.92 -21.99
CA GLN A 369 -7.17 -17.48 -23.07
C GLN A 369 -6.26 -18.59 -22.52
N THR A 370 -6.88 -19.68 -22.05
CA THR A 370 -6.15 -20.75 -21.34
C THR A 370 -5.12 -21.46 -22.20
N ARG A 371 -5.36 -21.60 -23.51
CA ARG A 371 -4.42 -22.26 -24.43
C ARG A 371 -3.16 -21.41 -24.62
N GLU A 372 -3.33 -20.11 -24.76
CA GLU A 372 -2.26 -19.13 -24.91
C GLU A 372 -1.43 -19.07 -23.62
N ALA A 373 -2.10 -19.01 -22.46
CA ALA A 373 -1.43 -19.09 -21.16
C ALA A 373 -0.59 -20.37 -21.02
N LEU A 374 -1.14 -21.52 -21.40
CA LEU A 374 -0.43 -22.80 -21.40
C LEU A 374 0.84 -22.74 -22.24
N ASN A 375 0.77 -22.21 -23.47
CA ASN A 375 1.93 -22.10 -24.34
C ASN A 375 3.06 -21.27 -23.71
N VAL A 376 2.70 -20.16 -23.05
CA VAL A 376 3.67 -19.29 -22.36
C VAL A 376 4.23 -19.97 -21.11
N TRP A 377 3.41 -20.68 -20.34
CA TRP A 377 3.92 -21.45 -19.19
C TRP A 377 4.86 -22.59 -19.62
N LEU A 378 4.58 -23.25 -20.75
CA LEU A 378 5.46 -24.27 -21.32
C LEU A 378 6.79 -23.67 -21.81
N GLU A 379 6.78 -22.42 -22.30
CA GLU A 379 8.02 -21.68 -22.59
C GLU A 379 8.81 -21.43 -21.31
N LEU A 380 8.15 -20.93 -20.25
CA LEU A 380 8.80 -20.69 -18.96
C LEU A 380 9.35 -21.97 -18.32
N ALA A 381 8.64 -23.10 -18.44
CA ALA A 381 9.09 -24.39 -17.93
C ALA A 381 10.37 -24.91 -18.60
N LYS A 382 10.72 -24.42 -19.80
CA LYS A 382 12.03 -24.73 -20.41
C LYS A 382 13.17 -23.97 -19.73
N LEU A 383 12.89 -22.78 -19.20
CA LEU A 383 13.85 -21.98 -18.44
C LEU A 383 13.96 -22.47 -17.00
N GLU A 384 12.84 -22.91 -16.42
CA GLU A 384 12.73 -23.31 -15.02
C GLU A 384 12.08 -24.71 -14.89
N PRO A 385 12.78 -25.79 -15.29
CA PRO A 385 12.19 -27.13 -15.37
C PRO A 385 11.73 -27.69 -14.01
N ASP A 386 12.36 -27.26 -12.93
CA ASP A 386 12.10 -27.72 -11.56
C ASP A 386 11.19 -26.76 -10.76
N ASN A 387 10.69 -25.69 -11.37
CA ASN A 387 9.80 -24.76 -10.68
C ASN A 387 8.39 -25.36 -10.53
N LEU A 388 8.09 -25.86 -9.33
CA LEU A 388 6.81 -26.48 -9.00
C LEU A 388 5.61 -25.53 -9.15
N ARG A 389 5.80 -24.22 -9.01
CA ARG A 389 4.72 -23.23 -9.26
C ARG A 389 4.37 -23.18 -10.74
N VAL A 390 5.36 -23.25 -11.62
CA VAL A 390 5.15 -23.31 -13.08
C VAL A 390 4.51 -24.64 -13.47
N ALA A 391 4.97 -25.77 -12.89
CA ALA A 391 4.33 -27.07 -13.10
C ALA A 391 2.85 -27.07 -12.68
N SER A 392 2.53 -26.46 -11.54
CA SER A 392 1.15 -26.31 -11.04
C SER A 392 0.28 -25.47 -11.98
N ALA A 393 0.82 -24.36 -12.49
CA ALA A 393 0.13 -23.51 -13.45
C ALA A 393 -0.16 -24.24 -14.77
N ILE A 394 0.80 -25.04 -15.28
CA ILE A 394 0.62 -25.88 -16.47
C ILE A 394 -0.45 -26.95 -16.24
N GLY A 395 -0.37 -27.70 -15.14
CA GLY A 395 -1.35 -28.72 -14.79
C GLY A 395 -2.76 -28.13 -14.69
N THR A 396 -2.90 -26.96 -14.08
CA THR A 396 -4.18 -26.23 -14.01
C THR A 396 -4.68 -25.80 -15.39
N CYS A 397 -3.81 -25.34 -16.28
CA CYS A 397 -4.20 -24.99 -17.64
C CYS A 397 -4.70 -26.22 -18.43
N TYR A 398 -4.00 -27.35 -18.35
CA TYR A 398 -4.44 -28.59 -18.99
C TYR A 398 -5.79 -29.06 -18.43
N LEU A 399 -5.98 -29.00 -17.11
CA LEU A 399 -7.25 -29.36 -16.48
C LEU A 399 -8.40 -28.47 -16.98
N ASN A 400 -8.19 -27.16 -17.07
CA ASN A 400 -9.18 -26.21 -17.59
C ASN A 400 -9.50 -26.41 -19.08
N LEU A 401 -8.55 -26.94 -19.85
CA LEU A 401 -8.72 -27.31 -21.26
C LEU A 401 -9.37 -28.70 -21.44
N GLY A 402 -9.61 -29.44 -20.36
CA GLY A 402 -10.13 -30.81 -20.40
C GLY A 402 -9.09 -31.88 -20.75
N GLU A 403 -7.81 -31.53 -20.83
CA GLU A 403 -6.69 -32.46 -21.07
C GLU A 403 -6.20 -33.02 -19.71
N THR A 404 -7.10 -33.71 -19.02
CA THR A 404 -6.89 -34.17 -17.63
C THR A 404 -5.75 -35.17 -17.48
N ASP A 405 -5.49 -35.98 -18.50
CA ASP A 405 -4.36 -36.91 -18.58
C ASP A 405 -3.02 -36.17 -18.43
N LYS A 406 -2.81 -35.10 -19.20
CA LYS A 406 -1.61 -34.27 -19.11
C LYS A 406 -1.56 -33.49 -17.82
N ALA A 407 -2.70 -33.00 -17.33
CA ALA A 407 -2.76 -32.32 -16.04
C ALA A 407 -2.24 -33.24 -14.92
N LEU A 408 -2.67 -34.51 -14.92
CA LEU A 408 -2.24 -35.51 -13.95
C LEU A 408 -0.73 -35.75 -13.98
N GLU A 409 -0.10 -35.83 -15.16
CA GLU A 409 1.37 -35.97 -15.27
C GLU A 409 2.11 -34.82 -14.55
N TYR A 410 1.66 -33.58 -14.73
CA TYR A 410 2.27 -32.43 -14.06
C TYR A 410 2.02 -32.42 -12.56
N PHE A 411 0.81 -32.81 -12.11
CA PHE A 411 0.53 -32.88 -10.68
C PHE A 411 1.29 -34.01 -9.97
N TYR A 412 1.52 -35.15 -10.63
CA TYR A 412 2.40 -36.20 -10.11
C TYR A 412 3.85 -35.73 -9.95
N ARG A 413 4.36 -34.88 -10.84
CA ARG A 413 5.69 -34.28 -10.66
C ARG A 413 5.76 -33.42 -9.40
N ILE A 414 4.68 -32.70 -9.07
CA ILE A 414 4.61 -31.88 -7.85
C ILE A 414 4.54 -32.78 -6.61
N GLU A 415 3.71 -33.81 -6.65
CA GLU A 415 3.59 -34.79 -5.56
C GLU A 415 4.91 -35.53 -5.30
N PHE A 416 5.64 -35.90 -6.36
CA PHE A 416 6.96 -36.52 -6.23
C PHE A 416 7.96 -35.61 -5.50
N ALA A 417 7.89 -34.29 -5.72
CA ALA A 417 8.77 -33.32 -5.09
C ALA A 417 8.34 -32.95 -3.65
N ASP A 418 7.05 -33.08 -3.32
CA ASP A 418 6.50 -32.81 -1.99
C ASP A 418 5.51 -33.91 -1.57
N PRO A 419 6.01 -35.12 -1.21
CA PRO A 419 5.16 -36.27 -0.91
C PRO A 419 4.26 -36.03 0.32
N GLY A 420 2.98 -36.38 0.21
CA GLY A 420 2.01 -36.23 1.31
C GLY A 420 1.48 -34.80 1.50
N SER A 421 1.83 -33.87 0.62
CA SER A 421 1.34 -32.50 0.65
C SER A 421 -0.08 -32.38 0.11
N PRO A 422 -1.06 -31.87 0.89
CA PRO A 422 -2.42 -31.64 0.41
C PRO A 422 -2.51 -30.74 -0.83
N LYS A 423 -1.49 -29.90 -1.07
CA LYS A 423 -1.43 -29.03 -2.26
C LYS A 423 -1.25 -29.83 -3.55
N ALA A 424 -0.53 -30.95 -3.50
CA ALA A 424 -0.31 -31.84 -4.64
C ALA A 424 -1.38 -32.94 -4.73
N MET A 425 -1.78 -33.50 -3.59
CA MET A 425 -2.74 -34.62 -3.53
C MET A 425 -4.13 -34.25 -4.07
N ARG A 426 -4.64 -33.04 -3.74
CA ARG A 426 -5.97 -32.59 -4.18
C ARG A 426 -6.16 -32.60 -5.71
N PRO A 427 -5.30 -31.93 -6.50
CA PRO A 427 -5.46 -31.94 -7.95
C PRO A 427 -5.20 -33.34 -8.56
N VAL A 428 -4.33 -34.17 -7.96
CA VAL A 428 -4.15 -35.57 -8.38
C VAL A 428 -5.44 -36.37 -8.19
N ALA A 429 -6.01 -36.34 -6.99
CA ALA A 429 -7.27 -37.04 -6.67
C ALA A 429 -8.41 -36.62 -7.59
N TRP A 430 -8.52 -35.32 -7.86
CA TRP A 430 -9.53 -34.76 -8.75
C TRP A 430 -9.34 -35.19 -10.21
N CYS A 431 -8.09 -35.19 -10.70
CA CYS A 431 -7.80 -35.69 -12.04
C CYS A 431 -8.13 -37.18 -12.17
N LEU A 432 -7.79 -38.00 -11.17
CA LEU A 432 -8.13 -39.43 -11.14
C LEU A 432 -9.66 -39.64 -11.18
N PHE A 433 -10.42 -38.84 -10.44
CA PHE A 433 -11.88 -38.87 -10.47
C PHE A 433 -12.44 -38.52 -11.85
N ILE A 434 -11.97 -37.44 -12.49
CA ILE A 434 -12.41 -37.06 -13.83
C ILE A 434 -12.04 -38.13 -14.88
N LEU A 435 -10.89 -38.79 -14.71
CA LEU A 435 -10.41 -39.87 -15.59
C LEU A 435 -11.10 -41.22 -15.34
N ASN A 436 -12.21 -41.24 -14.60
CA ASN A 436 -12.97 -42.45 -14.27
C ASN A 436 -12.15 -43.51 -13.53
N ARG A 437 -11.28 -43.06 -12.60
CA ARG A 437 -10.50 -43.91 -11.68
C ARG A 437 -10.90 -43.63 -10.22
N PRO A 438 -12.17 -43.85 -9.85
CA PRO A 438 -12.69 -43.47 -8.54
C PRO A 438 -12.06 -44.26 -7.38
N GLN A 439 -11.60 -45.50 -7.60
CA GLN A 439 -10.91 -46.27 -6.56
C GLN A 439 -9.57 -45.63 -6.18
N ASP A 440 -8.81 -45.18 -7.16
CA ASP A 440 -7.53 -44.49 -6.92
C ASP A 440 -7.78 -43.14 -6.25
N ALA A 441 -8.78 -42.39 -6.72
CA ALA A 441 -9.18 -41.12 -6.11
C ALA A 441 -9.61 -41.28 -4.64
N ALA A 442 -10.29 -42.38 -4.30
CA ALA A 442 -10.72 -42.67 -2.93
C ALA A 442 -9.54 -42.75 -1.96
N GLY A 443 -8.46 -43.44 -2.33
CA GLY A 443 -7.26 -43.55 -1.48
C GLY A 443 -6.59 -42.20 -1.21
N TYR A 444 -6.67 -41.25 -2.15
CA TYR A 444 -6.20 -39.88 -1.92
C TYR A 444 -7.13 -39.10 -1.01
N TYR A 445 -8.45 -39.18 -1.21
CA TYR A 445 -9.40 -38.47 -0.36
C TYR A 445 -9.41 -39.02 1.07
N GLU A 446 -9.23 -40.32 1.28
CA GLU A 446 -9.06 -40.90 2.62
C GLU A 446 -7.87 -40.28 3.35
N GLN A 447 -6.73 -40.11 2.68
CA GLN A 447 -5.56 -39.44 3.25
C GLN A 447 -5.82 -37.94 3.49
N LEU A 448 -6.46 -37.24 2.54
CA LEU A 448 -6.80 -35.81 2.69
C LEU A 448 -7.73 -35.56 3.88
N LEU A 449 -8.73 -36.43 4.09
CA LEU A 449 -9.67 -36.36 5.21
C LEU A 449 -9.03 -36.67 6.57
N ALA A 450 -7.89 -37.37 6.59
CA ALA A 450 -7.11 -37.64 7.81
C ALA A 450 -6.16 -36.50 8.21
N LEU A 451 -6.01 -35.47 7.36
CA LEU A 451 -5.15 -34.31 7.61
C LEU A 451 -6.00 -33.13 8.11
N ASP A 452 -5.92 -31.98 7.43
CA ASP A 452 -6.77 -30.80 7.66
C ASP A 452 -7.67 -30.60 6.42
N PRO A 453 -8.81 -31.32 6.35
CA PRO A 453 -9.69 -31.27 5.20
C PRO A 453 -10.49 -29.98 5.15
N ASN A 454 -10.63 -29.43 3.95
CA ASN A 454 -11.52 -28.30 3.70
C ASN A 454 -12.86 -28.77 3.12
N ALA A 455 -13.79 -27.83 2.94
CA ALA A 455 -15.12 -28.14 2.41
C ALA A 455 -15.10 -28.79 1.01
N PHE A 456 -14.13 -28.48 0.15
CA PHE A 456 -13.99 -29.10 -1.17
C PHE A 456 -13.47 -30.55 -1.07
N ASP A 457 -12.59 -30.84 -0.11
CA ASP A 457 -12.09 -32.19 0.13
C ASP A 457 -13.26 -33.13 0.50
N TYR A 458 -14.12 -32.68 1.42
CA TYR A 458 -15.35 -33.41 1.76
C TYR A 458 -16.32 -33.53 0.58
N MET A 459 -16.56 -32.46 -0.17
CA MET A 459 -17.47 -32.53 -1.33
C MET A 459 -16.97 -33.55 -2.35
N ASN A 460 -15.68 -33.53 -2.68
CA ASN A 460 -15.10 -34.42 -3.67
C ASN A 460 -14.98 -35.87 -3.15
N ALA A 461 -14.70 -36.07 -1.86
CA ALA A 461 -14.79 -37.38 -1.23
C ALA A 461 -16.23 -37.94 -1.30
N GLY A 462 -17.23 -37.08 -1.10
CA GLY A 462 -18.64 -37.41 -1.30
C GLY A 462 -18.94 -37.82 -2.74
N HIS A 463 -18.42 -37.09 -3.74
CA HIS A 463 -18.54 -37.45 -5.15
C HIS A 463 -17.96 -38.84 -5.45
N VAL A 464 -16.76 -39.13 -4.92
CA VAL A 464 -16.10 -40.43 -5.07
C VAL A 464 -16.89 -41.55 -4.38
N ALA A 465 -17.35 -41.33 -3.14
CA ALA A 465 -18.16 -42.30 -2.42
C ALA A 465 -19.47 -42.62 -3.16
N LEU A 466 -20.09 -41.60 -3.75
CA LEU A 466 -21.33 -41.75 -4.53
C LEU A 466 -21.10 -42.61 -5.78
N VAL A 467 -20.01 -42.36 -6.53
CA VAL A 467 -19.60 -43.20 -7.67
C VAL A 467 -19.31 -44.64 -7.25
N LEU A 468 -18.72 -44.84 -6.07
CA LEU A 468 -18.46 -46.16 -5.50
C LEU A 468 -19.69 -46.83 -4.86
N ASN A 469 -20.89 -46.26 -5.07
CA ASN A 469 -22.16 -46.74 -4.54
C ASN A 469 -22.22 -46.85 -3.00
N LYS A 470 -21.47 -45.98 -2.31
CA LYS A 470 -21.47 -45.82 -0.84
C LYS A 470 -22.31 -44.58 -0.48
N ILE A 471 -23.62 -44.68 -0.66
CA ILE A 471 -24.54 -43.53 -0.63
C ILE A 471 -24.57 -42.84 0.75
N GLU A 472 -24.57 -43.63 1.83
CA GLU A 472 -24.59 -43.10 3.21
C GLU A 472 -23.32 -42.30 3.50
N VAL A 473 -22.16 -42.85 3.14
CA VAL A 473 -20.86 -42.18 3.29
C VAL A 473 -20.79 -40.91 2.45
N ALA A 474 -21.33 -40.95 1.22
CA ALA A 474 -21.40 -39.77 0.37
C ALA A 474 -22.20 -38.65 1.02
N ALA A 475 -23.36 -38.96 1.60
CA ALA A 475 -24.19 -38.00 2.30
C ALA A 475 -23.50 -37.40 3.53
N GLU A 476 -22.84 -38.21 4.35
CA GLU A 476 -22.05 -37.74 5.50
C GLU A 476 -20.95 -36.75 5.07
N HIS A 477 -20.23 -37.06 3.99
CA HIS A 477 -19.22 -36.16 3.44
C HIS A 477 -19.83 -34.85 2.91
N TYR A 478 -20.96 -34.89 2.21
CA TYR A 478 -21.65 -33.67 1.77
C TYR A 478 -22.12 -32.81 2.95
N ILE A 479 -22.62 -33.40 4.03
CA ILE A 479 -23.03 -32.70 5.26
C ILE A 479 -21.82 -32.02 5.90
N ASN A 480 -20.68 -32.71 6.03
CA ASN A 480 -19.44 -32.12 6.55
C ASN A 480 -18.92 -30.97 5.69
N SER A 481 -19.02 -31.09 4.36
CA SER A 481 -18.73 -29.98 3.43
C SER A 481 -19.58 -28.74 3.72
N LEU A 482 -20.87 -28.94 4.00
CA LEU A 482 -21.82 -27.87 4.32
C LEU A 482 -21.53 -27.23 5.68
N HIS A 483 -21.21 -28.02 6.71
CA HIS A 483 -20.84 -27.49 8.03
C HIS A 483 -19.61 -26.58 7.96
N LEU A 484 -18.57 -26.98 7.21
CA LEU A 484 -17.39 -26.13 6.97
C LEU A 484 -17.68 -24.85 6.16
N ARG A 485 -18.84 -24.77 5.51
CA ARG A 485 -19.34 -23.58 4.81
C ARG A 485 -20.40 -22.83 5.62
N ASN A 486 -20.46 -23.01 6.93
CA ASN A 486 -21.51 -22.42 7.79
C ASN A 486 -22.93 -22.72 7.28
N ASN A 487 -23.13 -23.93 6.76
CA ASN A 487 -24.37 -24.40 6.13
C ASN A 487 -24.83 -23.54 4.92
N ASP A 488 -23.91 -22.92 4.18
CA ASP A 488 -24.23 -22.26 2.91
C ASP A 488 -24.53 -23.28 1.80
N VAL A 489 -25.81 -23.65 1.72
CA VAL A 489 -26.38 -24.54 0.71
C VAL A 489 -26.21 -23.99 -0.71
N THR A 490 -26.22 -22.67 -0.89
CA THR A 490 -26.18 -22.06 -2.23
C THR A 490 -24.83 -22.30 -2.89
N THR A 491 -23.74 -22.07 -2.15
CA THR A 491 -22.38 -22.30 -2.66
C THR A 491 -22.11 -23.79 -2.88
N PHE A 492 -22.56 -24.65 -1.97
CA PHE A 492 -22.45 -26.10 -2.14
C PHE A 492 -23.16 -26.58 -3.41
N LEU A 493 -24.43 -26.21 -3.61
CA LEU A 493 -25.20 -26.63 -4.79
C LEU A 493 -24.57 -26.14 -6.10
N LYS A 494 -23.99 -24.94 -6.12
CA LYS A 494 -23.25 -24.46 -7.31
C LYS A 494 -22.08 -25.37 -7.66
N GLY A 495 -21.28 -25.77 -6.68
CA GLY A 495 -20.15 -26.69 -6.87
C GLY A 495 -20.59 -28.09 -7.27
N PHE A 496 -21.56 -28.67 -6.57
CA PHE A 496 -22.13 -29.98 -6.92
C PHE A 496 -22.69 -29.98 -8.35
N THR A 497 -23.39 -28.92 -8.74
CA THR A 497 -23.96 -28.79 -10.09
C THR A 497 -22.87 -28.67 -11.16
N SER A 498 -21.76 -27.97 -10.90
CA SER A 498 -20.64 -27.91 -11.86
C SER A 498 -19.99 -29.26 -12.09
N ASP A 499 -20.03 -30.13 -11.08
CA ASP A 499 -19.36 -31.44 -11.08
C ASP A 499 -20.28 -32.58 -11.54
N ARG A 500 -21.58 -32.32 -11.66
CA ARG A 500 -22.62 -33.25 -12.12
C ARG A 500 -22.22 -34.07 -13.35
N LYS A 501 -21.62 -33.42 -14.35
CA LYS A 501 -21.20 -34.08 -15.59
C LYS A 501 -20.15 -35.18 -15.34
N TYR A 502 -19.28 -34.99 -14.34
CA TYR A 502 -18.25 -35.97 -13.99
C TYR A 502 -18.85 -37.13 -13.19
N LEU A 503 -19.83 -36.88 -12.32
CA LEU A 503 -20.59 -37.94 -11.64
C LEU A 503 -21.29 -38.86 -12.64
N ILE A 504 -22.00 -38.28 -13.61
CA ILE A 504 -22.68 -39.04 -14.67
C ILE A 504 -21.68 -39.78 -15.55
N ALA A 505 -20.56 -39.14 -15.92
CA ALA A 505 -19.50 -39.80 -16.69
C ALA A 505 -18.84 -40.98 -15.96
N ASN A 506 -18.85 -40.95 -14.62
CA ASN A 506 -18.41 -42.03 -13.74
C ASN A 506 -19.52 -43.08 -13.46
N GLY A 507 -20.67 -42.98 -14.13
CA GLY A 507 -21.74 -43.99 -14.05
C GLY A 507 -22.78 -43.80 -12.95
N VAL A 508 -22.83 -42.63 -12.29
CA VAL A 508 -23.91 -42.33 -11.34
C VAL A 508 -25.21 -42.08 -12.10
N ASP A 509 -26.29 -42.71 -11.64
CA ASP A 509 -27.63 -42.48 -12.15
C ASP A 509 -28.05 -41.01 -11.92
N GLU A 510 -28.50 -40.36 -12.99
CA GLU A 510 -28.92 -38.97 -12.97
C GLU A 510 -30.12 -38.74 -12.05
N GLU A 511 -31.01 -39.74 -11.92
CA GLU A 511 -32.18 -39.69 -11.04
C GLU A 511 -31.82 -39.82 -9.56
N LEU A 512 -30.64 -40.36 -9.24
CA LEU A 512 -30.16 -40.49 -7.86
C LEU A 512 -29.68 -39.15 -7.28
N LEU A 513 -29.16 -38.24 -8.12
CA LEU A 513 -28.53 -37.00 -7.66
C LEU A 513 -29.49 -36.11 -6.85
N PRO A 514 -30.74 -35.84 -7.29
CA PRO A 514 -31.69 -35.06 -6.49
C PRO A 514 -32.05 -35.76 -5.16
N LEU A 515 -32.17 -37.09 -5.15
CA LEU A 515 -32.52 -37.85 -3.94
C LEU A 515 -31.44 -37.73 -2.86
N VAL A 516 -30.16 -37.82 -3.26
CA VAL A 516 -29.03 -37.64 -2.34
C VAL A 516 -29.00 -36.21 -1.79
N LEU A 517 -29.24 -35.21 -2.64
CA LEU A 517 -29.30 -33.81 -2.20
C LEU A 517 -30.46 -33.54 -1.25
N ASP A 518 -31.63 -34.13 -1.50
CA ASP A 518 -32.80 -34.03 -0.61
C ASP A 518 -32.52 -34.67 0.74
N TYR A 519 -31.87 -35.84 0.77
CA TYR A 519 -31.43 -36.48 2.01
C TYR A 519 -30.46 -35.59 2.79
N VAL A 520 -29.39 -35.09 2.16
CA VAL A 520 -28.42 -34.17 2.78
C VAL A 520 -29.11 -32.94 3.35
N ARG A 521 -30.05 -32.35 2.62
CA ARG A 521 -30.82 -31.18 3.06
C ARG A 521 -31.75 -31.48 4.23
N TYR A 522 -32.36 -32.66 4.26
CA TYR A 522 -33.23 -33.08 5.34
C TYR A 522 -32.43 -33.30 6.63
N SER A 523 -31.31 -34.02 6.55
CA SER A 523 -30.42 -34.28 7.70
C SER A 523 -29.81 -33.02 8.32
N LEU A 524 -29.71 -31.92 7.58
CA LEU A 524 -29.27 -30.62 8.10
C LEU A 524 -30.33 -29.88 8.92
N LYS A 525 -31.61 -30.26 8.86
CA LYS A 525 -32.69 -29.63 9.64
C LYS A 525 -32.90 -30.28 11.01
N ASP A 526 -32.42 -31.51 11.18
CA ASP A 526 -32.60 -32.32 12.37
C ASP A 526 -31.44 -32.20 13.38
N ASN A 527 -30.37 -31.47 13.02
CA ASN A 527 -29.22 -31.09 13.85
C ASN A 527 -29.14 -29.56 13.97
#